data_AF-A0A506Y2B2-F1
#
_entry.id   AF-A0A506Y2B2-F1
#
_cell.length_a   1.000
_cell.length_b   1.000
_cell.length_c   1.000
_cell.angle_alpha   90.00
_cell.angle_beta   90.00
_cell.angle_gamma   90.00
#
_symmetry.space_group_name_H-M   'P 1'
#
loop_
_entity.id
_entity.type
_entity.pdbx_description
1 polymer ?
#
loop_
_entity_poly.entity_id
_entity_poly.type
_entity_poly.pdbx_seq_one_letter_code
_entity_poly.pdbx_strand_id
1 'polypeptide(L)'
;MPRFFGVDLAWRDGTPARPANETGLAVIDESGAVISAGWERGVDAVAAWLIASAAPGDVIAIDAPLVVTNAAGMRQAEREVGSRYGAWKVAANPMNLASPLQGGAALRARLEHAGFHYVDGSGPPPADRVSMFECYPYTTIVGMEELGYDDRRPRYKRLDPAVSRTEARVLRAAACDQLLERMAGLDRADPPLRMRSHPLAAALVDDDSPLLDAPYKHREDLLDALLCAWTASIWHRHGATRVQVLGLGAEPDEAGRRPTIVAPARPMQRVAEPEPAAPGSRVDADGATGPALASEPPRGVDPGMLARVLALGAEVQASDGHRLEPTLRSELAELSARIVRRLASEH
;
A
#
# COMPACT_ATOMS: atom_id res chain seq x y z
N MET A 1 18.45 -13.71 -13.82
CA MET A 1 18.28 -12.38 -13.22
C MET A 1 17.02 -12.42 -12.38
N PRO A 2 17.03 -11.90 -11.16
CA PRO A 2 15.88 -11.97 -10.26
C PRO A 2 14.70 -11.20 -10.84
N ARG A 3 13.49 -11.75 -10.70
CA ARG A 3 12.23 -11.06 -10.94
C ARG A 3 11.50 -10.85 -9.63
N PHE A 4 10.71 -9.80 -9.58
CA PHE A 4 10.01 -9.38 -8.37
C PHE A 4 8.51 -9.45 -8.61
N PHE A 5 7.85 -10.32 -7.85
CA PHE A 5 6.42 -10.56 -7.93
C PHE A 5 5.72 -9.80 -6.81
N GLY A 6 4.55 -9.27 -7.12
CA GLY A 6 3.66 -8.63 -6.17
C GLY A 6 2.26 -9.21 -6.23
N VAL A 7 1.66 -9.43 -5.05
CA VAL A 7 0.36 -10.05 -4.90
C VAL A 7 -0.49 -9.21 -3.93
N ASP A 8 -1.50 -8.49 -4.42
CA ASP A 8 -2.57 -7.93 -3.57
C ASP A 8 -3.63 -9.01 -3.34
N LEU A 9 -3.40 -9.83 -2.32
CA LEU A 9 -4.18 -11.04 -2.12
C LEU A 9 -5.58 -10.72 -1.58
N ALA A 10 -6.60 -11.31 -2.17
CA ALA A 10 -7.88 -11.45 -1.48
C ALA A 10 -7.75 -12.42 -0.29
N TRP A 11 -7.82 -11.91 0.94
CA TRP A 11 -7.59 -12.73 2.15
C TRP A 11 -8.67 -13.78 2.44
N ARG A 12 -9.83 -13.70 1.77
CA ARG A 12 -10.94 -14.64 1.95
C ARG A 12 -10.95 -15.65 0.82
N ASP A 13 -10.89 -16.93 1.17
CA ASP A 13 -11.10 -18.02 0.23
C ASP A 13 -12.53 -18.04 -0.33
N GLY A 14 -12.66 -18.60 -1.53
CA GLY A 14 -13.95 -18.88 -2.13
C GLY A 14 -14.62 -20.09 -1.48
N THR A 15 -15.95 -20.10 -1.51
CA THR A 15 -16.76 -21.29 -1.24
C THR A 15 -17.70 -21.54 -2.43
N PRO A 16 -18.28 -22.74 -2.58
CA PRO A 16 -19.27 -22.98 -3.64
C PRO A 16 -20.45 -22.00 -3.61
N ALA A 17 -20.81 -21.48 -2.42
CA ALA A 17 -21.89 -20.50 -2.25
C ALA A 17 -21.45 -19.04 -2.38
N ARG A 18 -20.15 -18.76 -2.34
CA ARG A 18 -19.60 -17.41 -2.41
C ARG A 18 -18.26 -17.42 -3.16
N PRO A 19 -18.21 -16.94 -4.42
CA PRO A 19 -16.99 -16.97 -5.19
C PRO A 19 -15.87 -16.18 -4.50
N ALA A 20 -14.64 -16.62 -4.73
CA ALA A 20 -13.46 -15.91 -4.27
C ALA A 20 -13.42 -14.50 -4.87
N ASN A 21 -12.88 -13.56 -4.09
CA ASN A 21 -12.56 -12.24 -4.62
C ASN A 21 -11.37 -12.34 -5.60
N GLU A 22 -11.20 -11.28 -6.38
CA GLU A 22 -10.06 -11.10 -7.26
C GLU A 22 -8.80 -10.74 -6.46
N THR A 23 -7.65 -11.14 -6.98
CA THR A 23 -6.31 -10.86 -6.49
C THR A 23 -5.53 -10.20 -7.61
N GLY A 24 -4.93 -9.05 -7.36
CA GLY A 24 -4.04 -8.39 -8.32
C GLY A 24 -2.66 -9.06 -8.32
N LEU A 25 -2.08 -9.18 -9.52
CA LEU A 25 -0.78 -9.81 -9.72
C LEU A 25 0.09 -8.93 -10.62
N ALA A 26 1.35 -8.77 -10.25
CA ALA A 26 2.33 -8.06 -11.04
C ALA A 26 3.70 -8.74 -10.96
N VAL A 27 4.49 -8.62 -12.03
CA VAL A 27 5.88 -9.03 -12.09
C VAL A 27 6.68 -7.90 -12.71
N ILE A 28 7.76 -7.51 -12.03
CA ILE A 28 8.75 -6.58 -12.56
C ILE A 28 10.12 -7.25 -12.65
N ASP A 29 10.92 -6.87 -13.63
CA ASP A 29 12.31 -7.30 -13.74
C ASP A 29 13.27 -6.38 -12.96
N GLU A 30 14.56 -6.72 -12.96
CA GLU A 30 15.61 -5.95 -12.29
C GLU A 30 15.79 -4.52 -12.83
N SER A 31 15.35 -4.25 -14.07
CA SER A 31 15.36 -2.92 -14.66
C SER A 31 14.15 -2.07 -14.27
N GLY A 32 13.23 -2.64 -13.48
CA GLY A 32 11.96 -2.03 -13.09
C GLY A 32 10.86 -2.14 -14.15
N ALA A 33 11.10 -2.86 -15.26
CA ALA A 33 10.07 -3.04 -16.28
C ALA A 33 9.00 -3.99 -15.75
N VAL A 34 7.73 -3.61 -15.90
CA VAL A 34 6.58 -4.47 -15.68
C VAL A 34 6.53 -5.46 -16.85
N ILE A 35 6.76 -6.74 -16.55
CA ILE A 35 6.82 -7.80 -17.57
C ILE A 35 5.57 -8.68 -17.58
N SER A 36 4.77 -8.63 -16.51
CA SER A 36 3.47 -9.27 -16.45
C SER A 36 2.60 -8.52 -15.45
N ALA A 37 1.32 -8.37 -15.75
CA ALA A 37 0.33 -7.80 -14.84
C ALA A 37 -1.03 -8.44 -15.14
N GLY A 38 -1.87 -8.61 -14.13
CA GLY A 38 -3.18 -9.24 -14.30
C GLY A 38 -3.86 -9.56 -12.98
N TRP A 39 -4.81 -10.49 -13.04
CA TRP A 39 -5.60 -10.89 -11.89
C TRP A 39 -5.90 -12.39 -11.92
N GLU A 40 -6.05 -12.96 -10.74
CA GLU A 40 -6.57 -14.32 -10.53
C GLU A 40 -7.67 -14.30 -9.47
N ARG A 41 -8.49 -15.36 -9.41
CA ARG A 41 -9.57 -15.47 -8.41
C ARG A 41 -9.38 -16.70 -7.52
N GLY A 42 -9.12 -16.42 -6.24
CA GLY A 42 -8.94 -17.44 -5.21
C GLY A 42 -7.50 -17.94 -5.07
N VAL A 43 -7.18 -18.45 -3.88
CA VAL A 43 -5.83 -18.85 -3.50
C VAL A 43 -5.26 -19.96 -4.40
N ASP A 44 -6.09 -20.91 -4.86
CA ASP A 44 -5.62 -22.00 -5.72
C ASP A 44 -5.15 -21.49 -7.09
N ALA A 45 -5.89 -20.56 -7.71
CA ALA A 45 -5.51 -19.97 -8.99
C ALA A 45 -4.23 -19.12 -8.87
N VAL A 46 -4.13 -18.32 -7.79
CA VAL A 46 -2.92 -17.54 -7.48
C VAL A 46 -1.72 -18.45 -7.28
N ALA A 47 -1.86 -19.54 -6.50
CA ALA A 47 -0.78 -20.49 -6.28
C ALA A 47 -0.34 -21.16 -7.59
N ALA A 48 -1.29 -21.62 -8.42
CA ALA A 48 -0.98 -22.23 -9.71
C ALA A 48 -0.22 -21.27 -10.63
N TRP A 49 -0.65 -20.00 -10.69
CA TRP A 49 0.02 -18.97 -11.48
C TRP A 49 1.46 -18.71 -10.99
N LEU A 50 1.68 -18.59 -9.67
CA LEU A 50 3.00 -18.39 -9.08
C LEU A 50 3.93 -19.59 -9.35
N ILE A 51 3.44 -20.81 -9.15
CA ILE A 51 4.19 -22.05 -9.39
C ILE A 51 4.60 -22.18 -10.86
N ALA A 52 3.72 -21.79 -11.78
CA ALA A 52 4.02 -21.83 -13.21
C ALA A 52 4.97 -20.71 -13.67
N SER A 53 4.99 -19.57 -12.98
CA SER A 53 5.65 -18.36 -13.47
C SER A 53 7.01 -18.10 -12.83
N ALA A 54 7.20 -18.44 -11.54
CA ALA A 54 8.41 -18.12 -10.78
C ALA A 54 9.52 -19.17 -10.98
N ALA A 55 10.76 -18.73 -10.79
CA ALA A 55 11.97 -19.55 -10.93
C ALA A 55 12.97 -19.22 -9.79
N PRO A 56 13.92 -20.12 -9.48
CA PRO A 56 14.96 -19.86 -8.49
C PRO A 56 15.62 -18.47 -8.64
N GLY A 57 15.73 -17.76 -7.52
CA GLY A 57 16.23 -16.39 -7.46
C GLY A 57 15.15 -15.30 -7.52
N ASP A 58 13.91 -15.65 -7.87
CA ASP A 58 12.79 -14.71 -7.81
C ASP A 58 12.31 -14.45 -6.37
N VAL A 59 11.72 -13.27 -6.16
CA VAL A 59 11.21 -12.82 -4.86
C VAL A 59 9.77 -12.36 -4.98
N ILE A 60 8.91 -12.80 -4.05
CA ILE A 60 7.47 -12.55 -4.04
C ILE A 60 7.08 -11.79 -2.78
N ALA A 61 6.53 -10.59 -2.93
CA ALA A 61 5.91 -9.84 -1.84
C ALA A 61 4.38 -10.03 -1.89
N ILE A 62 3.78 -10.40 -0.76
CA ILE A 62 2.36 -10.71 -0.65
C ILE A 62 1.70 -9.79 0.38
N ASP A 63 0.69 -9.02 -0.01
CA ASP A 63 -0.17 -8.24 0.90
C ASP A 63 -1.20 -9.15 1.58
N ALA A 64 -0.72 -10.00 2.50
CA ALA A 64 -1.56 -10.77 3.41
C ALA A 64 -0.74 -11.35 4.57
N PRO A 65 -1.37 -11.55 5.74
CA PRO A 65 -0.78 -12.35 6.81
C PRO A 65 -0.38 -13.75 6.36
N LEU A 66 0.92 -14.05 6.32
CA LEU A 66 1.44 -15.36 5.89
C LEU A 66 1.64 -16.30 7.08
N VAL A 67 2.12 -15.77 8.21
CA VAL A 67 2.35 -16.53 9.44
C VAL A 67 1.54 -15.89 10.56
N VAL A 68 0.67 -16.69 11.18
CA VAL A 68 -0.25 -16.25 12.25
C VAL A 68 -0.15 -17.25 13.38
N THR A 69 0.36 -16.81 14.54
CA THR A 69 0.61 -17.68 15.70
C THR A 69 -0.20 -17.29 16.93
N ASN A 70 -0.73 -16.07 16.97
CA ASN A 70 -1.50 -15.57 18.10
C ASN A 70 -2.93 -16.09 18.09
N ALA A 71 -3.41 -16.56 19.24
CA ALA A 71 -4.77 -17.04 19.42
C ALA A 71 -5.83 -15.93 19.23
N ALA A 72 -5.52 -14.70 19.68
CA ALA A 72 -6.42 -13.55 19.62
C ALA A 72 -5.63 -12.23 19.48
N GLY A 73 -6.36 -11.14 19.21
CA GLY A 73 -5.79 -9.79 19.13
C GLY A 73 -4.95 -9.56 17.86
N MET A 74 -3.99 -8.66 17.97
CA MET A 74 -3.01 -8.32 16.91
C MET A 74 -1.72 -9.15 17.08
N ARG A 75 -1.01 -9.43 15.99
CA ARG A 75 0.38 -9.89 16.02
C ARG A 75 1.29 -8.73 16.42
N GLN A 76 2.53 -9.04 16.75
CA GLN A 76 3.53 -8.01 17.03
C GLN A 76 3.78 -7.12 15.81
N ALA A 77 3.80 -7.70 14.61
CA ALA A 77 3.98 -6.94 13.37
C ALA A 77 2.92 -5.84 13.19
N GLU A 78 1.62 -6.10 13.40
CA GLU A 78 0.62 -5.03 13.26
C GLU A 78 0.69 -3.97 14.38
N ARG A 79 1.08 -4.37 15.60
CA ARG A 79 1.34 -3.40 16.68
C ARG A 79 2.48 -2.45 16.30
N GLU A 80 3.55 -3.00 15.74
CA GLU A 80 4.69 -2.22 15.28
C GLU A 80 4.35 -1.36 14.05
N VAL A 81 3.48 -1.82 13.14
CA VAL A 81 2.91 -0.94 12.10
C VAL A 81 2.25 0.28 12.73
N GLY A 82 1.36 0.08 13.71
CA GLY A 82 0.66 1.18 14.39
C GLY A 82 1.61 2.12 15.13
N SER A 83 2.60 1.57 15.84
CA SER A 83 3.60 2.35 16.58
C SER A 83 4.53 3.16 15.69
N ARG A 84 4.96 2.59 14.55
CA ARG A 84 6.02 3.17 13.70
C ARG A 84 5.50 3.99 12.53
N TYR A 85 4.30 3.68 12.05
CA TYR A 85 3.69 4.33 10.88
C TYR A 85 2.38 5.07 11.20
N GLY A 86 1.92 5.04 12.46
CA GLY A 86 0.65 5.64 12.90
C GLY A 86 0.58 7.16 12.72
N ALA A 87 1.71 7.87 12.79
CA ALA A 87 1.77 9.31 12.52
C ALA A 87 1.25 9.65 11.12
N TRP A 88 1.54 8.78 10.13
CA TRP A 88 1.07 8.86 8.74
C TRP A 88 -0.30 8.25 8.50
N LYS A 89 -1.06 7.96 9.58
CA LYS A 89 -2.39 7.33 9.55
C LYS A 89 -2.40 5.90 8.98
N VAL A 90 -1.27 5.20 9.07
CA VAL A 90 -1.15 3.79 8.69
C VAL A 90 -1.35 2.90 9.92
N ALA A 91 -2.24 1.93 9.79
CA ALA A 91 -2.47 0.87 10.76
C ALA A 91 -2.89 -0.39 10.01
N ALA A 92 -2.49 -1.57 10.49
CA ALA A 92 -2.88 -2.86 9.91
C ALA A 92 -4.09 -3.44 10.66
N ASN A 93 -4.93 -4.19 9.95
CA ASN A 93 -6.06 -4.88 10.60
C ASN A 93 -5.52 -6.02 11.47
N PRO A 94 -6.09 -6.28 12.67
CA PRO A 94 -5.69 -7.41 13.49
C PRO A 94 -5.85 -8.74 12.75
N MET A 95 -4.84 -9.61 12.85
CA MET A 95 -4.91 -11.01 12.41
C MET A 95 -4.62 -11.95 13.59
N ASN A 96 -5.35 -13.06 13.65
CA ASN A 96 -5.19 -14.12 14.65
C ASN A 96 -5.76 -15.44 14.11
N LEU A 97 -5.53 -16.52 14.86
CA LEU A 97 -5.96 -17.88 14.48
C LEU A 97 -7.49 -18.03 14.37
N ALA A 98 -8.29 -17.19 15.04
CA ALA A 98 -9.74 -17.22 14.94
C ALA A 98 -10.30 -16.45 13.72
N SER A 99 -9.45 -15.74 12.97
CA SER A 99 -9.88 -15.00 11.78
C SER A 99 -10.35 -15.94 10.67
N PRO A 100 -11.48 -15.65 9.99
CA PRO A 100 -11.91 -16.40 8.80
C PRO A 100 -11.14 -16.00 7.53
N LEU A 101 -10.23 -15.03 7.61
CA LEU A 101 -9.48 -14.47 6.49
C LEU A 101 -8.07 -15.08 6.37
N GLN A 102 -7.98 -16.41 6.31
CA GLN A 102 -6.72 -17.16 6.35
C GLN A 102 -6.07 -17.37 4.96
N GLY A 103 -6.49 -16.63 3.92
CA GLY A 103 -6.01 -16.83 2.55
C GLY A 103 -4.50 -16.70 2.39
N GLY A 104 -3.85 -15.80 3.13
CA GLY A 104 -2.38 -15.64 3.10
C GLY A 104 -1.64 -16.86 3.64
N ALA A 105 -2.02 -17.35 4.83
CA ALA A 105 -1.47 -18.58 5.40
C ALA A 105 -1.75 -19.81 4.51
N ALA A 106 -2.94 -19.86 3.89
CA ALA A 106 -3.33 -20.92 2.98
C ALA A 106 -2.52 -20.89 1.66
N LEU A 107 -2.21 -19.70 1.14
CA LEU A 107 -1.33 -19.52 -0.03
C LEU A 107 0.11 -19.93 0.31
N ARG A 108 0.66 -19.46 1.44
CA ARG A 108 2.01 -19.84 1.91
C ARG A 108 2.16 -21.36 1.96
N ALA A 109 1.23 -22.06 2.61
CA ALA A 109 1.32 -23.51 2.78
C ALA A 109 1.38 -24.25 1.44
N ARG A 110 0.61 -23.82 0.44
CA ARG A 110 0.64 -24.39 -0.91
C ARG A 110 1.96 -24.12 -1.63
N LEU A 111 2.48 -22.91 -1.54
CA LEU A 111 3.74 -22.52 -2.15
C LEU A 111 4.93 -23.27 -1.51
N GLU A 112 4.96 -23.40 -0.18
CA GLU A 112 5.98 -24.21 0.51
C GLU A 112 5.92 -25.68 0.10
N HIS A 113 4.73 -26.25 -0.08
CA HIS A 113 4.57 -27.61 -0.60
C HIS A 113 5.14 -27.75 -2.03
N ALA A 114 5.10 -26.68 -2.82
CA ALA A 114 5.70 -26.61 -4.15
C ALA A 114 7.22 -26.25 -4.13
N GLY A 115 7.84 -26.14 -2.95
CA GLY A 115 9.27 -25.86 -2.80
C GLY A 115 9.67 -24.39 -2.72
N PHE A 116 8.70 -23.47 -2.60
CA PHE A 116 8.96 -22.06 -2.37
C PHE A 116 9.37 -21.85 -0.91
N HIS A 117 10.12 -20.79 -0.64
CA HIS A 117 10.67 -20.54 0.68
C HIS A 117 10.10 -19.27 1.30
N TYR A 118 9.47 -19.41 2.48
CA TYR A 118 9.13 -18.25 3.30
C TYR A 118 10.40 -17.64 3.90
N VAL A 119 10.52 -16.32 3.81
CA VAL A 119 11.57 -15.55 4.49
C VAL A 119 10.93 -14.48 5.38
N ASP A 120 11.50 -14.27 6.57
CA ASP A 120 11.02 -13.25 7.51
C ASP A 120 11.49 -11.83 7.16
N GLY A 121 12.40 -11.70 6.19
CA GLY A 121 12.95 -10.45 5.70
C GLY A 121 14.24 -9.97 6.38
N SER A 122 14.75 -10.68 7.40
CA SER A 122 15.91 -10.21 8.19
C SER A 122 17.25 -10.41 7.48
N GLY A 123 17.30 -11.28 6.49
CA GLY A 123 18.49 -11.58 5.68
C GLY A 123 18.20 -11.51 4.18
N PRO A 124 19.22 -11.59 3.32
CA PRO A 124 19.02 -11.64 1.87
C PRO A 124 18.26 -12.91 1.46
N PRO A 125 17.49 -12.88 0.36
CA PRO A 125 16.83 -14.07 -0.16
C PRO A 125 17.86 -15.10 -0.66
N PRO A 126 17.63 -16.40 -0.45
CA PRO A 126 18.45 -17.46 -1.05
C PRO A 126 18.37 -17.44 -2.59
N ALA A 127 19.52 -17.50 -3.26
CA ALA A 127 19.61 -17.40 -4.72
C ALA A 127 19.14 -18.66 -5.47
N ASP A 128 19.10 -19.82 -4.81
CA ASP A 128 18.74 -21.12 -5.39
C ASP A 128 17.26 -21.49 -5.18
N ARG A 129 16.46 -20.58 -4.60
CA ARG A 129 15.03 -20.80 -4.31
C ARG A 129 14.19 -19.61 -4.73
N VAL A 130 12.89 -19.83 -4.89
CA VAL A 130 11.91 -18.73 -4.93
C VAL A 130 11.61 -18.31 -3.50
N SER A 131 11.80 -17.04 -3.19
CA SER A 131 11.53 -16.50 -1.86
C SER A 131 10.18 -15.79 -1.82
N MET A 132 9.44 -15.92 -0.74
CA MET A 132 8.22 -15.16 -0.49
C MET A 132 8.22 -14.54 0.90
N PHE A 133 7.67 -13.34 1.01
CA PHE A 133 7.51 -12.65 2.29
C PHE A 133 6.21 -11.85 2.34
N GLU A 134 5.81 -11.53 3.56
CA GLU A 134 4.65 -10.69 3.84
C GLU A 134 5.03 -9.21 3.76
N CYS A 135 4.28 -8.43 2.99
CA CYS A 135 4.41 -6.97 2.91
C CYS A 135 3.10 -6.28 3.26
N TYR A 136 3.15 -4.96 3.44
CA TYR A 136 1.96 -4.13 3.61
C TYR A 136 2.09 -2.84 2.78
N PRO A 137 1.42 -2.70 1.62
CA PRO A 137 1.63 -1.61 0.67
C PRO A 137 1.56 -0.20 1.26
N TYR A 138 0.73 0.01 2.29
CA TYR A 138 0.70 1.29 2.98
C TYR A 138 2.03 1.68 3.64
N THR A 139 2.82 0.72 4.11
CA THR A 139 4.18 0.99 4.62
C THR A 139 5.13 1.40 3.50
N THR A 140 5.00 0.81 2.30
CA THR A 140 5.73 1.25 1.10
C THR A 140 5.36 2.69 0.73
N ILE A 141 4.06 3.02 0.70
CA ILE A 141 3.58 4.34 0.30
C ILE A 141 4.16 5.47 1.15
N VAL A 142 4.18 5.31 2.47
CA VAL A 142 4.69 6.35 3.39
C VAL A 142 6.16 6.15 3.76
N GLY A 143 6.72 4.97 3.48
CA GLY A 143 8.11 4.59 3.80
C GLY A 143 9.11 4.98 2.73
N MET A 144 8.64 5.21 1.50
CA MET A 144 9.46 5.67 0.39
C MET A 144 9.34 7.19 0.25
N GLU A 145 10.47 7.89 0.21
CA GLU A 145 10.53 9.35 0.04
C GLU A 145 10.08 9.75 -1.37
N GLU A 146 10.35 8.89 -2.34
CA GLU A 146 10.01 9.06 -3.76
C GLU A 146 8.50 9.20 -4.00
N LEU A 147 7.66 8.65 -3.12
CA LEU A 147 6.21 8.80 -3.20
C LEU A 147 5.70 10.07 -2.49
N GLY A 148 6.53 10.75 -1.69
CA GLY A 148 6.25 12.08 -1.14
C GLY A 148 5.01 12.20 -0.24
N TYR A 149 4.66 11.13 0.50
CA TYR A 149 3.58 11.13 1.49
C TYR A 149 4.11 11.42 2.89
N ASP A 150 4.62 12.64 3.08
CA ASP A 150 5.36 13.04 4.29
C ASP A 150 4.45 13.30 5.49
N ASP A 151 3.18 13.64 5.26
CA ASP A 151 2.21 13.93 6.32
C ASP A 151 1.31 12.74 6.65
N ARG A 152 0.76 12.09 5.62
CA ARG A 152 -0.21 11.01 5.75
C ARG A 152 -0.33 10.20 4.47
N ARG A 153 -0.73 8.94 4.61
CA ARG A 153 -1.11 8.08 3.47
C ARG A 153 -2.28 8.67 2.65
N PRO A 154 -2.36 8.36 1.34
CA PRO A 154 -3.54 8.67 0.53
C PRO A 154 -4.76 7.86 0.99
N ARG A 155 -5.95 8.43 0.81
CA ARG A 155 -7.24 7.75 1.05
C ARG A 155 -7.77 7.07 -0.22
N TYR A 156 -6.97 6.19 -0.82
CA TYR A 156 -7.37 5.48 -2.05
C TYR A 156 -8.22 4.22 -1.76
N LYS A 157 -7.98 3.44 -0.70
CA LYS A 157 -8.83 2.23 -0.47
C LYS A 157 -10.24 2.51 0.08
N ARG A 158 -10.33 3.30 1.17
CA ARG A 158 -11.56 3.47 1.96
C ARG A 158 -12.24 4.82 1.73
N LEU A 159 -13.57 4.81 1.62
CA LEU A 159 -14.39 6.01 1.58
C LEU A 159 -14.29 6.81 2.90
N ASP A 160 -14.29 8.13 2.79
CA ASP A 160 -14.36 9.02 3.95
C ASP A 160 -15.81 9.08 4.48
N PRO A 161 -16.08 8.63 5.71
CA PRO A 161 -17.43 8.64 6.27
C PRO A 161 -17.90 10.04 6.68
N ALA A 162 -17.02 11.06 6.71
CA ALA A 162 -17.38 12.43 7.11
C ALA A 162 -18.09 13.22 5.99
N VAL A 163 -18.14 12.71 4.77
CA VAL A 163 -18.76 13.35 3.61
C VAL A 163 -19.79 12.44 2.95
N SER A 164 -20.54 12.99 1.99
CA SER A 164 -21.52 12.18 1.24
C SER A 164 -20.85 11.03 0.49
N ARG A 165 -21.56 9.91 0.29
CA ARG A 165 -20.99 8.73 -0.40
C ARG A 165 -20.50 9.05 -1.82
N THR A 166 -21.19 9.93 -2.52
CA THR A 166 -20.80 10.38 -3.87
C THR A 166 -19.50 11.18 -3.81
N GLU A 167 -19.42 12.17 -2.92
CA GLU A 167 -18.21 12.97 -2.72
C GLU A 167 -17.03 12.11 -2.26
N ALA A 168 -17.25 11.17 -1.34
CA ALA A 168 -16.21 10.24 -0.88
C ALA A 168 -15.63 9.39 -2.03
N ARG A 169 -16.45 8.98 -3.01
CA ARG A 169 -15.98 8.23 -4.18
C ARG A 169 -15.12 9.09 -5.10
N VAL A 170 -15.49 10.34 -5.31
CA VAL A 170 -14.70 11.29 -6.10
C VAL A 170 -13.36 11.56 -5.42
N LEU A 171 -13.36 11.84 -4.11
CA LEU A 171 -12.12 12.06 -3.35
C LEU A 171 -11.21 10.82 -3.34
N ARG A 172 -11.80 9.62 -3.25
CA ARG A 172 -11.08 8.35 -3.32
C ARG A 172 -10.43 8.14 -4.69
N ALA A 173 -11.17 8.37 -5.77
CA ALA A 173 -10.65 8.29 -7.13
C ALA A 173 -9.50 9.29 -7.35
N ALA A 174 -9.68 10.55 -6.95
CA ALA A 174 -8.62 11.57 -7.05
C ALA A 174 -7.37 11.20 -6.24
N ALA A 175 -7.52 10.64 -5.03
CA ALA A 175 -6.39 10.17 -4.23
C ALA A 175 -5.66 8.97 -4.87
N CYS A 176 -6.39 8.13 -5.60
CA CYS A 176 -5.84 7.01 -6.36
C CYS A 176 -5.02 7.51 -7.55
N ASP A 177 -5.58 8.43 -8.33
CA ASP A 177 -4.92 8.98 -9.53
C ASP A 177 -3.66 9.77 -9.14
N GLN A 178 -3.69 10.50 -8.02
CA GLN A 178 -2.49 11.14 -7.48
C GLN A 178 -1.41 10.13 -7.08
N LEU A 179 -1.79 8.98 -6.50
CA LEU A 179 -0.84 7.93 -6.17
C LEU A 179 -0.25 7.31 -7.44
N LEU A 180 -1.06 7.07 -8.46
CA LEU A 180 -0.62 6.51 -9.74
C LEU A 180 0.31 7.47 -10.50
N GLU A 181 0.04 8.77 -10.46
CA GLU A 181 0.95 9.79 -11.00
C GLU A 181 2.32 9.77 -10.29
N ARG A 182 2.33 9.67 -8.96
CA ARG A 182 3.57 9.53 -8.18
C ARG A 182 4.30 8.23 -8.50
N MET A 183 3.57 7.12 -8.66
CA MET A 183 4.13 5.83 -9.08
C MET A 183 4.71 5.88 -10.50
N ALA A 184 4.11 6.64 -11.41
CA ALA A 184 4.63 6.83 -12.77
C ALA A 184 5.98 7.56 -12.79
N GLY A 185 6.27 8.39 -11.79
CA GLY A 185 7.56 9.07 -11.59
C GLY A 185 8.67 8.21 -10.98
N LEU A 186 8.40 6.93 -10.68
CA LEU A 186 9.39 6.00 -10.11
C LEU A 186 10.33 5.39 -11.16
N ASP A 187 10.24 5.78 -12.43
CA ASP A 187 11.14 5.30 -13.50
C ASP A 187 12.62 5.67 -13.26
N ARG A 188 12.85 6.72 -12.46
CA ARG A 188 14.17 7.21 -12.02
C ARG A 188 14.51 6.87 -10.56
N ALA A 189 13.62 6.19 -9.85
CA ALA A 189 13.87 5.75 -8.48
C ALA A 189 14.93 4.63 -8.44
N ASP A 190 15.39 4.30 -7.23
CA ASP A 190 16.28 3.17 -7.01
C ASP A 190 15.68 2.14 -6.01
N PRO A 191 15.26 0.94 -6.44
CA PRO A 191 15.14 0.48 -7.82
C PRO A 191 13.99 1.20 -8.57
N PRO A 192 14.03 1.25 -9.90
CA PRO A 192 12.99 1.90 -10.69
C PRO A 192 11.70 1.07 -10.75
N LEU A 193 10.56 1.72 -11.01
CA LEU A 193 9.32 1.09 -11.45
C LEU A 193 8.82 1.79 -12.71
N ARG A 194 8.81 1.07 -13.84
CA ARG A 194 8.49 1.59 -15.17
C ARG A 194 7.09 1.18 -15.59
N MET A 195 6.07 1.83 -15.02
CA MET A 195 4.65 1.53 -15.25
C MET A 195 4.28 1.41 -16.74
N ARG A 196 4.85 2.27 -17.59
CA ARG A 196 4.55 2.33 -19.04
C ARG A 196 5.11 1.17 -19.87
N SER A 197 5.88 0.26 -19.27
CA SER A 197 6.42 -0.92 -19.99
C SER A 197 5.42 -2.06 -20.19
N HIS A 198 4.25 -2.00 -19.54
CA HIS A 198 3.17 -2.97 -19.71
C HIS A 198 1.83 -2.27 -19.95
N PRO A 199 0.99 -2.72 -20.92
CA PRO A 199 -0.27 -2.05 -21.25
C PRO A 199 -1.22 -1.86 -20.06
N LEU A 200 -1.39 -2.88 -19.22
CA LEU A 200 -2.28 -2.75 -18.05
C LEU A 200 -1.76 -1.76 -17.00
N ALA A 201 -0.45 -1.70 -16.77
CA ALA A 201 0.13 -0.74 -15.83
C ALA A 201 0.15 0.69 -16.42
N ALA A 202 0.32 0.83 -17.74
CA ALA A 202 0.16 2.09 -18.45
C ALA A 202 -1.29 2.62 -18.34
N ALA A 203 -2.29 1.75 -18.53
CA ALA A 203 -3.70 2.12 -18.41
C ALA A 203 -4.08 2.63 -17.00
N LEU A 204 -3.40 2.16 -15.95
CA LEU A 204 -3.58 2.76 -14.61
C LEU A 204 -3.18 4.24 -14.59
N VAL A 205 -2.18 4.66 -15.35
CA VAL A 205 -1.72 6.05 -15.40
C VAL A 205 -2.56 6.88 -16.37
N ASP A 206 -2.97 6.29 -17.49
CA ASP A 206 -3.61 7.00 -18.59
C ASP A 206 -5.14 7.17 -18.42
N ASP A 207 -5.80 6.22 -17.76
CA ASP A 207 -7.26 6.26 -17.54
C ASP A 207 -7.59 6.82 -16.15
N ASP A 208 -8.70 7.54 -16.02
CA ASP A 208 -9.21 8.03 -14.73
C ASP A 208 -9.69 6.88 -13.82
N SER A 209 -9.54 7.05 -12.50
CA SER A 209 -10.05 6.06 -11.54
C SER A 209 -11.58 5.96 -11.56
N PRO A 210 -12.15 4.74 -11.68
CA PRO A 210 -13.60 4.55 -11.68
C PRO A 210 -14.27 5.00 -10.37
N LEU A 211 -15.47 5.57 -10.45
CA LEU A 211 -16.22 5.94 -9.24
C LEU A 211 -16.99 4.77 -8.62
N LEU A 212 -17.32 3.75 -9.41
CA LEU A 212 -18.08 2.58 -8.96
C LEU A 212 -17.18 1.58 -8.22
N ASP A 213 -17.70 0.98 -7.15
CA ASP A 213 -16.89 0.24 -6.19
C ASP A 213 -16.22 -1.02 -6.78
N ALA A 214 -16.90 -1.76 -7.66
CA ALA A 214 -16.35 -2.97 -8.28
C ALA A 214 -15.22 -2.69 -9.29
N PRO A 215 -15.39 -1.83 -10.31
CA PRO A 215 -14.28 -1.49 -11.21
C PRO A 215 -13.17 -0.71 -10.50
N TYR A 216 -13.49 0.07 -9.46
CA TYR A 216 -12.47 0.67 -8.61
C TYR A 216 -11.62 -0.40 -7.91
N LYS A 217 -12.24 -1.42 -7.30
CA LYS A 217 -11.50 -2.48 -6.62
C LYS A 217 -10.61 -3.28 -7.59
N HIS A 218 -11.13 -3.61 -8.78
CA HIS A 218 -10.34 -4.26 -9.85
C HIS A 218 -9.06 -3.47 -10.18
N ARG A 219 -9.18 -2.14 -10.33
CA ARG A 219 -8.05 -1.23 -10.55
C ARG A 219 -7.11 -1.16 -9.33
N GLU A 220 -7.66 -1.02 -8.13
CA GLU A 220 -6.92 -0.98 -6.85
C GLU A 220 -6.08 -2.24 -6.66
N ASP A 221 -6.63 -3.43 -6.93
CA ASP A 221 -5.95 -4.72 -6.82
C ASP A 221 -4.63 -4.72 -7.62
N LEU A 222 -4.65 -4.21 -8.85
CA LEU A 222 -3.45 -4.16 -9.70
C LEU A 222 -2.43 -3.13 -9.22
N LEU A 223 -2.90 -1.96 -8.78
CA LEU A 223 -2.04 -0.92 -8.20
C LEU A 223 -1.27 -1.48 -7.01
N ASP A 224 -1.95 -2.13 -6.08
CA ASP A 224 -1.34 -2.67 -4.87
C ASP A 224 -0.41 -3.84 -5.18
N ALA A 225 -0.73 -4.67 -6.18
CA ALA A 225 0.18 -5.70 -6.67
C ALA A 225 1.48 -5.09 -7.21
N LEU A 226 1.43 -3.96 -7.93
CA LEU A 226 2.63 -3.25 -8.40
C LEU A 226 3.45 -2.66 -7.24
N LEU A 227 2.79 -2.12 -6.21
CA LEU A 227 3.47 -1.69 -4.98
C LEU A 227 4.14 -2.87 -4.26
N CYS A 228 3.49 -4.03 -4.20
CA CYS A 228 4.09 -5.24 -3.63
C CYS A 228 5.34 -5.65 -4.43
N ALA A 229 5.24 -5.72 -5.77
CA ALA A 229 6.37 -6.10 -6.63
C ALA A 229 7.56 -5.13 -6.46
N TRP A 230 7.27 -3.83 -6.40
CA TRP A 230 8.31 -2.82 -6.12
C TRP A 230 8.90 -2.99 -4.72
N THR A 231 8.08 -3.32 -3.71
CA THR A 231 8.56 -3.64 -2.35
C THR A 231 9.55 -4.81 -2.35
N ALA A 232 9.27 -5.88 -3.10
CA ALA A 232 10.21 -6.99 -3.30
C ALA A 232 11.52 -6.53 -3.93
N SER A 233 11.48 -5.68 -4.95
CA SER A 233 12.69 -5.14 -5.58
C SER A 233 13.52 -4.26 -4.63
N ILE A 234 12.87 -3.41 -3.82
CA ILE A 234 13.53 -2.55 -2.83
C ILE A 234 14.23 -3.41 -1.78
N TRP A 235 13.52 -4.40 -1.22
CA TRP A 235 14.09 -5.28 -0.20
C TRP A 235 15.26 -6.10 -0.76
N HIS A 236 15.12 -6.69 -1.95
CA HIS A 236 16.19 -7.45 -2.59
C HIS A 236 17.44 -6.58 -2.84
N ARG A 237 17.26 -5.35 -3.35
CA ARG A 237 18.39 -4.47 -3.73
C ARG A 237 19.07 -3.81 -2.53
N HIS A 238 18.29 -3.37 -1.53
CA HIS A 238 18.78 -2.50 -0.47
C HIS A 238 18.71 -3.11 0.93
N GLY A 239 17.94 -4.18 1.12
CA GLY A 239 17.73 -4.84 2.40
C GLY A 239 17.43 -3.84 3.52
N ALA A 240 18.10 -4.03 4.66
CA ALA A 240 17.88 -3.25 5.88
C ALA A 240 18.14 -1.74 5.73
N THR A 241 18.85 -1.28 4.69
CA THR A 241 19.12 0.15 4.50
C THR A 241 17.87 0.95 4.11
N ARG A 242 16.94 0.33 3.38
CA ARG A 242 15.67 0.96 2.96
C ARG A 242 14.43 0.31 3.53
N VAL A 243 14.58 -0.87 4.14
CA VAL A 243 13.49 -1.66 4.71
C VAL A 243 13.76 -1.94 6.19
N GLN A 244 12.71 -2.10 6.97
CA GLN A 244 12.74 -2.70 8.31
C GLN A 244 11.83 -3.92 8.36
N VAL A 245 12.12 -4.83 9.28
CA VAL A 245 11.26 -6.00 9.53
C VAL A 245 10.49 -5.76 10.82
N LEU A 246 9.17 -5.80 10.72
CA LEU A 246 8.26 -5.63 11.85
C LEU A 246 7.89 -7.00 12.41
N GLY A 247 7.84 -7.15 13.73
CA GLY A 247 7.44 -8.39 14.38
C GLY A 247 8.57 -9.39 14.66
N LEU A 248 9.84 -9.02 14.46
CA LEU A 248 10.99 -9.90 14.70
C LEU A 248 11.05 -10.48 16.12
N GLY A 249 10.58 -9.73 17.12
CA GLY A 249 10.53 -10.19 18.51
C GLY A 249 9.42 -11.20 18.83
N ALA A 250 8.56 -11.54 17.86
CA ALA A 250 7.53 -12.55 18.07
C ALA A 250 8.12 -13.95 18.09
N GLU A 251 7.52 -14.82 18.90
CA GLU A 251 7.84 -16.24 18.91
C GLU A 251 7.57 -16.86 17.52
N PRO A 252 8.51 -17.66 16.99
CA PRO A 252 8.30 -18.37 15.75
C PRO A 252 7.23 -19.47 15.90
N ASP A 253 6.68 -19.92 14.77
CA ASP A 253 5.84 -21.11 14.72
C ASP A 253 6.66 -22.41 14.85
N GLU A 254 5.97 -23.56 14.83
CA GLU A 254 6.60 -24.88 14.97
C GLU A 254 7.64 -25.20 13.88
N ALA A 255 7.57 -24.52 12.73
CA ALA A 255 8.54 -24.66 11.63
C ALA A 255 9.65 -23.60 11.69
N GLY A 256 9.72 -22.81 12.76
CA GLY A 256 10.72 -21.77 12.96
C GLY A 256 10.41 -20.45 12.24
N ARG A 257 9.22 -20.28 11.66
CA ARG A 257 8.86 -19.07 10.91
C ARG A 257 8.35 -17.99 11.83
N ARG A 258 8.85 -16.76 11.69
CA ARG A 258 8.38 -15.62 12.47
C ARG A 258 7.20 -14.92 11.76
N PRO A 259 6.20 -14.40 12.49
CA PRO A 259 5.11 -13.62 11.91
C PRO A 259 5.51 -12.17 11.64
N THR A 260 6.26 -11.92 10.58
CA THR A 260 6.81 -10.60 10.27
C THR A 260 6.13 -9.88 9.11
N ILE A 261 6.35 -8.56 9.02
CA ILE A 261 6.04 -7.73 7.85
C ILE A 261 7.33 -7.05 7.41
N VAL A 262 7.67 -7.18 6.13
CA VAL A 262 8.77 -6.46 5.48
C VAL A 262 8.22 -5.09 5.02
N ALA A 263 8.76 -4.02 5.60
CA ALA A 263 8.20 -2.67 5.48
C ALA A 263 9.28 -1.66 5.06
N PRO A 264 9.17 -1.02 3.89
CA PRO A 264 10.01 0.13 3.55
C PRO A 264 9.91 1.21 4.63
N ALA A 265 11.04 1.85 4.93
CA ALA A 265 11.16 2.70 6.11
C ALA A 265 12.14 3.86 5.94
N ARG A 266 11.64 5.05 6.26
CA ARG A 266 12.43 6.26 6.50
C ARG A 266 13.08 6.21 7.88
N PRO A 267 14.14 6.99 8.14
CA PRO A 267 14.80 7.02 9.45
C PRO A 267 13.83 7.26 10.62
N MET A 268 12.90 8.20 10.47
CA MET A 268 11.90 8.55 11.51
C MET A 268 10.85 7.47 11.81
N GLN A 269 10.73 6.44 10.95
CA GLN A 269 9.82 5.30 11.15
C GLN A 269 10.53 4.11 11.80
N ARG A 270 11.85 4.19 11.97
CA ARG A 270 12.63 3.18 12.68
C ARG A 270 12.61 3.54 14.15
N VAL A 271 12.39 2.57 15.02
CA VAL A 271 12.64 2.78 16.45
C VAL A 271 14.16 2.88 16.60
N ALA A 272 14.65 3.89 17.32
CA ALA A 272 16.04 3.90 17.76
C ALA A 272 16.26 2.60 18.54
N GLU A 273 17.32 1.83 18.22
CA GLU A 273 17.69 0.73 19.11
C GLU A 273 17.84 1.30 20.52
N PRO A 274 17.33 0.62 21.56
CA PRO A 274 17.62 1.04 22.91
C PRO A 274 19.14 1.09 23.06
N GLU A 275 19.67 2.28 23.27
CA GLU A 275 21.07 2.47 23.60
C GLU A 275 21.38 1.52 24.77
N PRO A 276 22.44 0.70 24.71
CA PRO A 276 22.77 -0.18 25.82
C PRO A 276 22.92 0.69 27.06
N ALA A 277 22.07 0.43 28.06
CA ALA A 277 21.96 1.26 29.25
C ALA A 277 23.35 1.47 29.85
N ALA A 278 23.82 2.72 29.82
CA ALA A 278 25.03 3.09 30.54
C ALA A 278 24.80 2.77 32.03
N PRO A 279 25.74 2.09 32.70
CA PRO A 279 25.55 1.75 34.10
C PRO A 279 25.65 3.01 34.95
N GLY A 280 24.49 3.46 35.43
CA GLY A 280 24.35 4.31 36.60
C GLY A 280 24.41 5.82 36.34
N SER A 281 23.24 6.45 36.31
CA SER A 281 23.07 7.73 36.99
C SER A 281 21.69 7.80 37.60
N ARG A 282 21.67 8.04 38.92
CA ARG A 282 20.46 8.39 39.67
C ARG A 282 19.95 9.72 39.12
N VAL A 283 18.64 9.82 38.92
CA VAL A 283 17.98 11.10 38.63
C VAL A 283 17.13 11.45 39.84
N ASP A 284 17.57 12.48 40.56
CA ASP A 284 16.79 13.15 41.58
C ASP A 284 15.67 13.97 40.93
N ALA A 285 14.54 14.03 41.63
CA ALA A 285 13.38 14.85 41.28
C ALA A 285 13.64 16.32 41.63
N ASP A 286 13.39 17.24 40.69
CA ASP A 286 12.39 18.31 40.79
C ASP A 286 12.59 19.38 39.70
N GLY A 287 11.50 20.05 39.31
CA GLY A 287 11.58 21.38 38.70
C GLY A 287 10.73 21.57 37.44
N ALA A 288 9.49 22.02 37.63
CA ALA A 288 8.63 22.57 36.59
C ALA A 288 9.21 23.84 35.95
N THR A 289 8.98 24.04 34.65
CA THR A 289 8.63 25.33 34.01
C THR A 289 8.30 25.10 32.51
N GLY A 290 7.13 25.54 32.04
CA GLY A 290 6.90 25.86 30.62
C GLY A 290 7.57 27.20 30.27
N PRO A 291 7.67 27.63 28.98
CA PRO A 291 6.46 27.99 28.21
C PRO A 291 6.54 27.92 26.66
N ALA A 292 5.40 28.27 26.05
CA ALA A 292 5.20 29.08 24.83
C ALA A 292 5.08 28.43 23.43
N LEU A 293 3.92 28.71 22.83
CA LEU A 293 3.49 28.53 21.44
C LEU A 293 3.88 29.75 20.58
N ALA A 294 4.30 29.51 19.34
CA ALA A 294 4.22 30.40 18.16
C ALA A 294 4.41 29.51 16.91
N SER A 295 3.41 29.23 16.08
CA SER A 295 2.75 30.04 15.03
C SER A 295 3.60 30.26 13.76
N GLU A 296 3.37 29.44 12.73
CA GLU A 296 3.32 29.83 11.32
C GLU A 296 2.73 28.68 10.46
N PRO A 297 1.82 28.94 9.50
CA PRO A 297 1.31 27.91 8.58
C PRO A 297 2.11 27.89 7.26
N PRO A 298 2.36 26.72 6.65
CA PRO A 298 2.88 26.68 5.29
C PRO A 298 1.77 26.89 4.25
N ARG A 299 2.04 27.72 3.24
CA ARG A 299 1.24 27.86 2.01
C ARG A 299 1.68 26.87 0.93
N GLY A 300 0.75 26.47 0.05
CA GLY A 300 1.08 25.94 -1.28
C GLY A 300 0.00 25.07 -1.93
N VAL A 301 -1.02 25.68 -2.56
CA VAL A 301 -1.90 24.96 -3.50
C VAL A 301 -1.20 24.80 -4.83
N ASP A 302 -1.17 23.58 -5.37
CA ASP A 302 -0.74 23.27 -6.73
C ASP A 302 -1.66 23.99 -7.74
N PRO A 303 -1.14 24.92 -8.56
CA PRO A 303 -1.90 25.62 -9.59
C PRO A 303 -2.65 24.69 -10.56
N GLY A 304 -2.17 23.45 -10.74
CA GLY A 304 -2.79 22.44 -11.60
C GLY A 304 -4.14 21.92 -11.10
N MET A 305 -4.34 21.83 -9.78
CA MET A 305 -5.60 21.39 -9.19
C MET A 305 -6.70 22.44 -9.36
N LEU A 306 -6.35 23.72 -9.14
CA LEU A 306 -7.26 24.83 -9.33
C LEU A 306 -7.66 25.00 -10.81
N ALA A 307 -6.70 24.84 -11.72
CA ALA A 307 -6.96 24.89 -13.16
C ALA A 307 -7.91 23.77 -13.62
N ARG A 308 -7.78 22.56 -13.08
CA ARG A 308 -8.65 21.41 -13.41
C ARG A 308 -10.08 21.55 -12.86
N VAL A 309 -10.24 22.09 -11.65
CA VAL A 309 -11.57 22.37 -11.08
C VAL A 309 -12.28 23.49 -11.84
N LEU A 310 -11.53 24.50 -12.30
CA LEU A 310 -12.06 25.57 -13.16
C LEU A 310 -12.41 25.06 -14.56
N ALA A 311 -11.59 24.18 -15.16
CA ALA A 311 -11.85 23.55 -16.45
C ALA A 311 -13.12 22.67 -16.41
N LEU A 312 -13.31 21.88 -15.35
CA LEU A 312 -14.51 21.08 -15.14
C LEU A 312 -15.77 21.97 -14.99
N GLY A 313 -15.64 23.11 -14.31
CA GLY A 313 -16.70 24.12 -14.24
C GLY A 313 -17.07 24.72 -15.60
N ALA A 314 -16.07 25.03 -16.43
CA ALA A 314 -16.27 25.58 -17.77
C ALA A 314 -16.86 24.54 -18.75
N GLU A 315 -16.44 23.28 -18.69
CA GLU A 315 -16.98 22.18 -19.51
C GLU A 315 -18.44 21.86 -19.15
N VAL A 316 -18.79 21.91 -17.86
CA VAL A 316 -20.18 21.75 -17.39
C VAL A 316 -21.07 22.91 -17.84
N GLN A 317 -20.53 24.12 -17.93
CA GLN A 317 -21.23 25.31 -18.46
C GLN A 317 -21.37 25.28 -19.99
N ALA A 318 -20.36 24.76 -20.70
CA ALA A 318 -20.32 24.68 -22.16
C ALA A 318 -21.05 23.47 -22.76
N SER A 319 -21.48 22.49 -21.94
CA SER A 319 -22.23 21.32 -22.41
C SER A 319 -23.65 21.70 -22.84
N ASP A 320 -23.90 21.69 -24.15
CA ASP A 320 -25.24 21.85 -24.72
C ASP A 320 -26.21 20.77 -24.19
N GLY A 321 -27.46 21.20 -23.97
CA GLY A 321 -28.47 20.62 -23.07
C GLY A 321 -29.00 19.21 -23.33
N HIS A 322 -28.17 18.23 -23.71
CA HIS A 322 -28.61 16.87 -24.04
C HIS A 322 -27.93 15.73 -23.25
N ARG A 323 -27.10 15.98 -22.24
CA ARG A 323 -26.49 14.90 -21.42
C ARG A 323 -26.62 15.01 -19.91
N LEU A 324 -27.03 16.14 -19.37
CA LEU A 324 -27.17 16.32 -17.92
C LEU A 324 -28.48 17.06 -17.63
N GLU A 325 -29.30 16.46 -16.76
CA GLU A 325 -30.50 17.09 -16.20
C GLU A 325 -30.15 18.47 -15.61
N PRO A 326 -30.96 19.52 -15.83
CA PRO A 326 -30.66 20.90 -15.38
C PRO A 326 -30.35 21.01 -13.87
N THR A 327 -31.00 20.19 -13.06
CA THR A 327 -30.77 20.09 -11.61
C THR A 327 -29.39 19.53 -11.29
N LEU A 328 -28.99 18.43 -11.93
CA LEU A 328 -27.66 17.82 -11.74
C LEU A 328 -26.53 18.78 -12.16
N ARG A 329 -26.77 19.59 -13.19
CA ARG A 329 -25.84 20.65 -13.63
C ARG A 329 -25.67 21.74 -12.57
N SER A 330 -26.77 22.19 -11.97
CA SER A 330 -26.75 23.19 -10.89
C SER A 330 -26.05 22.64 -9.65
N GLU A 331 -26.32 21.38 -9.29
CA GLU A 331 -25.71 20.72 -8.14
C GLU A 331 -24.21 20.53 -8.31
N LEU A 332 -23.75 20.15 -9.51
CA LEU A 332 -22.33 20.04 -9.84
C LEU A 332 -21.64 21.40 -9.85
N ALA A 333 -22.27 22.45 -10.39
CA ALA A 333 -21.71 23.80 -10.37
C ALA A 333 -21.60 24.35 -8.94
N GLU A 334 -22.61 24.12 -8.10
CA GLU A 334 -22.58 24.50 -6.69
C GLU A 334 -21.55 23.68 -5.90
N LEU A 335 -21.41 22.38 -6.19
CA LEU A 335 -20.42 21.51 -5.57
C LEU A 335 -19.00 21.98 -5.93
N SER A 336 -18.72 22.26 -7.20
CA SER A 336 -17.45 22.84 -7.65
C SER A 336 -17.17 24.18 -6.96
N ALA A 337 -18.15 25.08 -6.88
CA ALA A 337 -18.00 26.36 -6.19
C ALA A 337 -17.77 26.21 -4.68
N ARG A 338 -18.36 25.20 -4.03
CA ARG A 338 -18.11 24.87 -2.61
C ARG A 338 -16.71 24.30 -2.41
N ILE A 339 -16.24 23.43 -3.30
CA ILE A 339 -14.88 22.87 -3.26
C ILE A 339 -13.85 23.99 -3.41
N VAL A 340 -14.02 24.89 -4.38
CA VAL A 340 -13.15 26.07 -4.57
C VAL A 340 -13.13 26.96 -3.32
N ARG A 341 -14.30 27.24 -2.72
CA ARG A 341 -14.39 28.04 -1.50
C ARG A 341 -13.73 27.35 -0.30
N ARG A 342 -13.87 26.04 -0.17
CA ARG A 342 -13.29 25.26 0.93
C ARG A 342 -11.77 25.21 0.83
N LEU A 343 -11.24 24.97 -0.38
CA LEU A 343 -9.82 25.05 -0.67
C LEU A 343 -9.25 26.45 -0.43
N ALA A 344 -10.05 27.50 -0.64
CA ALA A 344 -9.65 28.88 -0.35
C ALA A 344 -9.77 29.28 1.14
N SER A 345 -10.52 28.53 1.96
CA SER A 345 -10.77 28.83 3.39
C SER A 345 -9.94 28.00 4.38
N GLU A 346 -9.24 26.96 3.93
CA GLU A 346 -8.32 26.16 4.75
C GLU A 346 -6.89 26.77 4.82
N HIS A 347 -6.79 28.08 4.60
CA HIS A 347 -5.56 28.90 4.69
C HIS A 347 -5.75 30.13 5.57
#